data_AF-A0A958Y6X3-F1
#
_entry.id   AF-A0A958Y6X3-F1
#
_cell.length_a   1.000
_cell.length_b   1.000
_cell.length_c   1.000
_cell.angle_alpha   90.00
_cell.angle_beta   90.00
_cell.angle_gamma   90.00
#
_symmetry.space_group_name_H-M   'P 1'
#
loop_
_entity.id
_entity.type
_entity.pdbx_description
1 polymer ?
#
loop_
_entity_poly.entity_id
_entity_poly.type
_entity_poly.pdbx_seq_one_letter_code
_entity_poly.pdbx_strand_id
1 'polypeptide(L)'
;AKNGGFQKIGEKVVQHQARKYGKTKFGMDRFVHGFLDLITIWFISRFGRRPMHLFGALGVIMFALGFAFALYLGIDKLFLHKTGRLITERPQFYLALTTMIIGTQFFVAGFLGEIILRTKTDKKRYLIKEETNF
;
A
#
# COMPACT_ATOMS: atom_id res chain seq x y z
N ALA A 1 -7.99 -20.46 3.89
CA ALA A 1 -8.87 -20.98 4.96
C ALA A 1 -9.50 -19.85 5.78
N LYS A 2 -8.74 -19.06 6.56
CA LYS A 2 -9.30 -17.96 7.38
C LYS A 2 -10.09 -16.91 6.59
N ASN A 3 -9.55 -16.44 5.46
CA ASN A 3 -10.25 -15.51 4.56
C ASN A 3 -11.45 -16.12 3.81
N GLY A 4 -11.63 -17.45 3.88
CA GLY A 4 -12.78 -18.17 3.32
C GLY A 4 -13.89 -18.45 4.34
N GLY A 5 -13.78 -17.94 5.57
CA GLY A 5 -14.82 -18.07 6.60
C GLY A 5 -14.71 -19.30 7.51
N PHE A 6 -13.67 -20.13 7.34
CA PHE A 6 -13.46 -21.30 8.22
C PHE A 6 -12.95 -20.86 9.59
N GLN A 7 -13.73 -21.14 10.64
CA GLN A 7 -13.42 -20.75 12.02
C GLN A 7 -12.71 -21.84 12.84
N LYS A 8 -12.91 -23.13 12.50
CA LYS A 8 -12.23 -24.26 13.15
C LYS A 8 -11.02 -24.68 12.31
N ILE A 9 -9.86 -24.10 12.61
CA ILE A 9 -8.59 -24.45 11.98
C ILE A 9 -7.69 -25.05 13.07
N GLY A 10 -7.39 -26.34 12.98
CA GLY A 10 -6.42 -27.01 13.84
C GLY A 10 -5.09 -27.17 13.14
N GLU A 11 -3.99 -26.95 13.85
CA GLU A 11 -2.65 -27.26 13.36
C GLU A 11 -2.21 -28.60 13.95
N LYS A 12 -1.75 -29.52 13.09
CA LYS A 12 -1.21 -30.81 13.52
C LYS A 12 0.30 -30.71 13.57
N VAL A 13 0.88 -30.81 14.76
CA VAL A 13 2.33 -30.86 14.93
C VAL A 13 2.85 -32.12 14.23
N VAL A 14 3.77 -31.93 13.29
CA VAL A 14 4.47 -33.01 12.59
C VAL A 14 5.95 -32.93 12.91
N GLN A 15 6.57 -34.08 13.19
CA GLN A 15 8.02 -34.14 13.39
C GLN A 15 8.72 -33.94 12.04
N HIS A 16 9.41 -32.82 11.91
CA HIS A 16 10.24 -32.54 10.74
C HIS A 16 11.57 -33.28 10.86
N GLN A 17 11.86 -34.12 9.86
CA GLN A 17 13.13 -34.82 9.75
C GLN A 17 14.09 -34.05 8.85
N ALA A 18 15.39 -34.09 9.17
CA ALA A 18 16.41 -33.45 8.37
C ALA A 18 16.47 -34.08 6.97
N ARG A 19 16.64 -33.23 5.95
CA ARG A 19 16.69 -33.68 4.56
C ARG A 19 17.97 -34.48 4.31
N LYS A 20 17.83 -35.73 3.87
CA LYS A 20 18.96 -36.63 3.60
C LYS A 20 19.63 -36.43 2.24
N TYR A 21 18.90 -35.94 1.22
CA TYR A 21 19.40 -35.81 -0.15
C TYR A 21 18.92 -34.54 -0.86
N GLY A 22 19.76 -34.01 -1.77
CA GLY A 22 19.49 -32.85 -2.60
C GLY A 22 19.69 -31.49 -1.91
N LYS A 23 19.83 -30.42 -2.71
CA LYS A 23 19.93 -29.04 -2.20
C LYS A 23 18.55 -28.41 -2.02
N THR A 24 18.42 -27.54 -1.02
CA THR A 24 17.20 -26.75 -0.82
C THR A 24 16.95 -25.88 -2.06
N LYS A 25 15.71 -25.92 -2.58
CA LYS A 25 15.25 -24.96 -3.61
C LYS A 25 14.98 -23.57 -3.01
N PHE A 26 15.08 -23.47 -1.69
CA PHE A 26 14.81 -22.27 -0.92
C PHE A 26 16.15 -21.71 -0.42
N GLY A 27 16.67 -20.74 -1.16
CA GLY A 27 17.82 -19.91 -0.77
C GLY A 27 17.40 -18.66 -0.01
N MET A 28 18.35 -17.75 0.20
CA MET A 28 18.11 -16.45 0.86
C MET A 28 17.03 -15.62 0.15
N ASP A 29 16.87 -15.79 -1.17
CA ASP A 29 15.84 -15.13 -1.98
C ASP A 29 14.41 -15.38 -1.46
N ARG A 30 14.16 -16.53 -0.80
CA ARG A 30 12.84 -16.83 -0.22
C ARG A 30 12.50 -15.88 0.93
N PHE A 31 13.48 -15.39 1.68
CA PHE A 31 13.20 -14.47 2.79
C PHE A 31 12.73 -13.11 2.27
N VAL A 32 13.37 -12.61 1.21
CA VAL A 32 12.99 -11.34 0.58
C VAL A 32 11.63 -11.47 -0.12
N HIS A 33 11.47 -12.47 -0.99
CA HIS A 33 10.21 -12.68 -1.70
C HIS A 33 9.06 -13.06 -0.76
N GLY A 34 9.31 -13.87 0.26
CA GLY A 34 8.31 -14.23 1.26
C GLY A 34 7.84 -13.04 2.09
N PHE A 35 8.75 -12.11 2.44
CA PHE A 35 8.37 -10.87 3.11
C PHE A 35 7.53 -9.96 2.20
N LEU A 36 7.96 -9.76 0.94
CA LEU A 36 7.21 -8.96 -0.04
C LEU A 36 5.83 -9.57 -0.34
N ASP A 37 5.74 -10.90 -0.42
CA ASP A 37 4.48 -11.63 -0.61
C ASP A 37 3.56 -11.46 0.60
N LEU A 38 4.10 -11.46 1.82
CA LEU A 38 3.31 -11.22 3.03
C LEU A 38 2.72 -9.79 3.07
N ILE A 39 3.52 -8.78 2.69
CA ILE A 39 3.04 -7.40 2.53
C ILE A 39 1.92 -7.35 1.49
N THR A 40 2.11 -8.04 0.36
CA THR A 40 1.14 -8.08 -0.73
C THR A 40 -0.17 -8.73 -0.29
N ILE A 41 -0.12 -9.88 0.38
CA ILE A 41 -1.29 -10.58 0.91
C ILE A 41 -2.01 -9.72 1.94
N TRP A 42 -1.28 -9.08 2.85
CA TRP A 42 -1.86 -8.17 3.84
C TRP A 42 -2.57 -6.98 3.15
N PHE A 43 -1.89 -6.35 2.19
CA PHE A 43 -2.43 -5.22 1.43
C PHE A 43 -3.70 -5.61 0.68
N ILE A 44 -3.68 -6.71 -0.08
CA ILE A 44 -4.85 -7.21 -0.84
C ILE A 44 -5.97 -7.60 0.13
N SER A 45 -5.65 -8.28 1.23
CA SER A 45 -6.66 -8.74 2.20
C SER A 45 -7.34 -7.57 2.93
N ARG A 46 -6.64 -6.48 3.20
CA ARG A 46 -7.17 -5.33 3.95
C ARG A 46 -7.77 -4.26 3.04
N PHE A 47 -7.10 -3.94 1.94
CA PHE A 47 -7.41 -2.80 1.06
C PHE A 47 -7.82 -3.21 -0.35
N GLY A 48 -7.76 -4.50 -0.72
CA GLY A 48 -8.08 -4.97 -2.06
C GLY A 48 -9.53 -4.75 -2.51
N ARG A 49 -10.44 -4.36 -1.60
CA ARG A 49 -11.82 -3.93 -1.96
C ARG A 49 -12.01 -2.42 -1.96
N ARG A 50 -11.12 -1.64 -1.35
CA ARG A 50 -11.21 -0.16 -1.23
C ARG A 50 -9.81 0.47 -1.16
N PRO A 51 -9.03 0.46 -2.24
CA PRO A 51 -7.65 0.93 -2.28
C PRO A 51 -7.54 2.44 -2.03
N MET A 52 -8.61 3.20 -2.32
CA MET A 52 -8.64 4.65 -2.10
C MET A 52 -8.44 5.03 -0.62
N HIS A 53 -8.90 4.24 0.33
CA HIS A 53 -8.75 4.58 1.75
C HIS A 53 -7.28 4.59 2.21
N LEU A 54 -6.43 3.73 1.66
CA LEU A 54 -5.02 3.70 2.06
C LEU A 54 -4.21 4.76 1.32
N PHE A 55 -4.20 4.69 -0.01
CA PHE A 55 -3.39 5.58 -0.84
C PHE A 55 -3.93 7.01 -0.87
N GLY A 56 -5.25 7.18 -0.83
CA GLY A 56 -5.87 8.49 -0.74
C GLY A 56 -5.60 9.19 0.59
N ALA A 57 -5.76 8.49 1.73
CA ALA A 57 -5.48 9.07 3.04
C ALA A 57 -3.99 9.43 3.19
N LEU A 58 -3.09 8.53 2.81
CA LEU A 58 -1.64 8.81 2.81
C LEU A 58 -1.28 9.95 1.86
N GLY A 59 -1.87 9.99 0.68
CA GLY A 59 -1.65 11.05 -0.30
C GLY A 59 -2.07 12.43 0.22
N VAL A 60 -3.26 12.53 0.83
CA VAL A 60 -3.75 13.77 1.44
C VAL A 60 -2.87 14.22 2.60
N ILE A 61 -2.45 13.30 3.47
CA ILE A 61 -1.56 13.62 4.60
C ILE A 61 -0.21 14.15 4.11
N MET A 62 0.42 13.45 3.15
CA MET A 62 1.69 13.86 2.57
C MET A 62 1.58 15.22 1.87
N PHE A 63 0.52 15.42 1.08
CA PHE A 63 0.25 16.69 0.41
C PHE A 63 0.06 17.83 1.41
N ALA A 64 -0.75 17.62 2.45
CA ALA A 64 -0.99 18.62 3.50
C ALA A 64 0.29 19.00 4.25
N LEU A 65 1.15 18.02 4.57
CA LEU A 65 2.45 18.28 5.20
C LEU A 65 3.39 19.08 4.27
N GLY A 66 3.49 18.69 3.00
CA GLY A 66 4.29 19.42 2.02
C GLY A 66 3.77 20.84 1.78
N PHE A 67 2.45 21.02 1.76
CA PHE A 67 1.81 22.32 1.63
C PHE A 67 2.04 23.20 2.86
N ALA A 68 1.96 22.64 4.08
CA ALA A 68 2.28 23.36 5.31
C ALA A 68 3.74 23.85 5.32
N PHE A 69 4.69 23.01 4.87
CA PHE A 69 6.09 23.43 4.73
C PHE A 69 6.29 24.49 3.65
N ALA A 70 5.60 24.38 2.52
CA ALA A 70 5.64 25.39 1.47
C ALA A 70 5.07 26.73 1.95
N LEU A 71 3.95 26.71 2.68
CA LEU A 71 3.36 27.91 3.30
C LEU A 71 4.29 28.54 4.33
N TYR A 72 4.91 27.73 5.19
CA TYR A 72 5.88 28.22 6.18
C TYR A 72 7.04 28.96 5.50
N LEU A 73 7.64 28.37 4.46
CA LEU A 73 8.71 29.00 3.69
C LEU A 73 8.24 30.24 2.92
N GLY A 74 7.00 30.22 2.42
CA GLY A 74 6.38 31.36 1.76
C GLY A 74 6.18 32.54 2.72
N ILE A 75 5.67 32.29 3.92
CA ILE A 75 5.46 33.31 4.96
C ILE A 75 6.80 33.89 5.43
N ASP A 76 7.81 33.05 5.69
CA ASP A 76 9.16 33.50 6.08
C ASP A 76 9.75 34.47 5.03
N LYS A 77 9.59 34.13 3.74
CA LYS A 77 10.08 34.97 2.65
C LYS A 77 9.29 36.28 2.51
N LEU A 78 7.96 36.23 2.63
CA LEU A 78 7.10 37.38 2.36
C LEU A 78 7.12 38.42 3.49
N PHE A 79 7.25 37.99 4.75
CA PHE A 79 7.08 38.86 5.91
C PHE A 79 8.36 39.08 6.73
N LEU A 80 9.24 38.08 6.88
CA LEU A 80 10.40 38.17 7.77
C LEU A 80 11.69 38.53 7.02
N HIS A 81 11.99 37.84 5.91
CA HIS A 81 13.27 37.95 5.20
C HIS A 81 13.11 38.29 3.71
N LYS A 82 12.55 39.48 3.43
CA LYS A 82 12.27 39.94 2.05
C LYS A 82 13.52 39.98 1.15
N THR A 83 14.67 40.41 1.69
CA THR A 83 15.98 40.47 0.99
C THR A 83 16.85 39.22 1.16
N GLY A 84 16.38 38.19 1.87
CA GLY A 84 17.16 36.96 2.08
C GLY A 84 17.37 36.13 0.81
N ARG A 85 18.06 34.99 0.96
CA ARG A 85 18.31 34.01 -0.12
C ARG A 85 17.02 33.61 -0.87
N LEU A 86 17.12 33.28 -2.16
CA LEU A 86 15.96 32.79 -2.93
C LEU A 86 15.40 31.50 -2.32
N ILE A 87 14.08 31.31 -2.40
CA ILE A 87 13.41 30.11 -1.87
C ILE A 87 13.93 28.86 -2.60
N THR A 88 14.17 28.97 -3.91
CA THR A 88 14.71 27.91 -4.76
C THR A 88 16.11 27.47 -4.37
N GLU A 89 16.87 28.27 -3.64
CA GLU A 89 18.18 27.85 -3.18
C GLU A 89 18.09 27.03 -1.89
N ARG A 90 16.95 27.02 -1.19
CA ARG A 90 16.80 26.27 0.07
C ARG A 90 16.44 24.81 -0.22
N PRO A 91 17.21 23.82 0.29
CA PRO A 91 16.87 22.40 0.13
C PRO A 91 15.47 22.03 0.65
N GLN A 92 15.01 22.75 1.68
CA GLN A 92 13.68 22.59 2.29
C GLN A 92 12.53 22.82 1.28
N PHE A 93 12.72 23.71 0.32
CA PHE A 93 11.71 23.98 -0.71
C PHE A 93 11.53 22.77 -1.64
N TYR A 94 12.64 22.18 -2.09
CA TYR A 94 12.58 20.98 -2.93
C TYR A 94 12.01 19.79 -2.18
N LEU A 95 12.33 19.61 -0.90
CA LEU A 95 11.70 18.59 -0.07
C LEU A 95 10.18 18.79 0.01
N ALA A 96 9.72 20.00 0.31
CA ALA A 96 8.28 20.30 0.36
C ALA A 96 7.59 20.03 -1.00
N LEU A 97 8.22 20.46 -2.09
CA LEU A 97 7.73 20.22 -3.46
C LEU A 97 7.65 18.74 -3.79
N THR A 98 8.72 17.98 -3.54
CA THR A 98 8.76 16.53 -3.80
C THR A 98 7.72 15.79 -2.95
N THR A 99 7.55 16.15 -1.67
CA THR A 99 6.52 15.56 -0.82
C THR A 99 5.11 15.83 -1.34
N MET A 100 4.84 17.06 -1.83
CA MET A 100 3.54 17.36 -2.46
C MET A 100 3.32 16.55 -3.74
N ILE A 101 4.33 16.44 -4.61
CA ILE A 101 4.25 15.63 -5.85
C ILE A 101 3.96 14.16 -5.50
N ILE A 102 4.70 13.57 -4.57
CA ILE A 102 4.49 12.18 -4.13
C ILE A 102 3.10 12.00 -3.51
N GLY A 103 2.63 12.97 -2.71
CA GLY A 103 1.27 12.96 -2.14
C GLY A 103 0.19 12.90 -3.22
N THR A 104 0.30 13.73 -4.26
CA THR A 104 -0.61 13.71 -5.41
C THR A 104 -0.53 12.39 -6.18
N GLN A 105 0.67 11.83 -6.38
CA GLN A 105 0.84 10.53 -7.05
C GLN A 105 0.15 9.40 -6.27
N PHE A 106 0.25 9.39 -4.93
CA PHE A 106 -0.47 8.42 -4.12
C PHE A 106 -1.99 8.58 -4.22
N PHE A 107 -2.49 9.82 -4.23
CA PHE A 107 -3.92 10.07 -4.44
C PHE A 107 -4.41 9.51 -5.78
N VAL A 108 -3.68 9.80 -6.87
CA VAL A 108 -3.99 9.30 -8.22
C VAL A 108 -3.94 7.76 -8.26
N ALA A 109 -2.91 7.15 -7.67
CA ALA A 109 -2.79 5.68 -7.61
C ALA A 109 -3.97 5.03 -6.86
N GLY A 110 -4.40 5.63 -5.74
CA GLY A 110 -5.58 5.19 -4.99
C GLY A 110 -6.87 5.29 -5.80
N PHE A 111 -7.06 6.41 -6.48
CA PHE A 111 -8.23 6.66 -7.32
C PHE A 111 -8.28 5.71 -8.53
N LEU A 112 -7.16 5.50 -9.21
CA LEU A 112 -7.05 4.52 -10.30
C LEU A 112 -7.35 3.10 -9.81
N GLY A 113 -6.82 2.72 -8.64
CA GLY A 113 -7.12 1.43 -8.03
C GLY A 113 -8.61 1.22 -7.78
N GLU A 114 -9.33 2.26 -7.33
CA GLU A 114 -10.77 2.22 -7.09
C GLU A 114 -11.56 2.07 -8.39
N ILE A 115 -11.16 2.77 -9.47
CA ILE A 115 -11.76 2.62 -10.80
C ILE A 115 -11.58 1.19 -11.31
N ILE A 116 -10.36 0.66 -11.28
CA ILE A 116 -10.04 -0.69 -11.77
C ILE A 116 -10.88 -1.76 -11.06
N LEU A 117 -11.12 -1.60 -9.75
CA LEU A 117 -11.96 -2.54 -8.99
C LEU A 117 -13.43 -2.44 -9.37
N ARG A 118 -13.94 -1.24 -9.66
CA ARG A 118 -15.33 -1.03 -10.09
C ARG A 118 -15.58 -1.54 -11.50
N THR A 119 -14.57 -1.49 -12.38
CA THR A 119 -14.67 -2.03 -13.74
C THR A 119 -14.77 -3.57 -13.74
N LYS A 120 -14.28 -4.27 -12.71
CA LYS A 120 -14.41 -5.73 -12.58
C LYS A 120 -15.79 -6.13 -12.03
N THR A 121 -16.86 -5.81 -12.76
CA THR A 121 -18.24 -6.20 -12.43
C THR A 121 -18.65 -7.48 -13.16
N ASP A 122 -17.87 -8.56 -13.04
CA ASP A 122 -18.32 -9.87 -13.53
C ASP A 122 -17.73 -11.04 -12.73
N LYS A 123 -18.20 -11.21 -11.50
CA LYS A 123 -17.97 -12.44 -10.73
C LYS A 123 -19.31 -12.99 -10.24
N LYS A 124 -19.60 -14.24 -10.62
CA LYS A 124 -20.76 -15.01 -10.19
C LYS A 124 -21.01 -14.80 -8.68
N ARG A 125 -22.22 -14.36 -8.35
CA ARG A 125 -22.64 -13.85 -7.04
C ARG A 125 -22.70 -14.94 -5.95
N TYR A 126 -22.62 -16.21 -6.32
CA TYR A 126 -22.68 -17.34 -5.41
C TYR A 126 -21.98 -18.56 -6.01
N LEU A 127 -21.45 -19.41 -5.13
CA LEU A 127 -20.95 -20.74 -5.45
C LEU A 127 -22.04 -21.72 -5.00
N ILE A 128 -22.60 -22.48 -5.96
CA ILE A 128 -23.60 -23.51 -5.67
C ILE A 128 -22.85 -24.67 -5.02
N LYS A 129 -23.26 -25.05 -3.80
CA LYS A 129 -22.66 -26.16 -3.06
C LYS A 129 -23.30 -27.50 -3.42
N GLU A 130 -24.61 -27.51 -3.65
CA GLU A 130 -25.42 -28.67 -4.04
C GLU A 130 -26.67 -28.19 -4.77
N GLU A 131 -27.03 -28.85 -5.87
CA GLU A 131 -28.31 -28.72 -6.56
C GLU A 131 -29.19 -29.91 -6.15
N THR A 132 -30.35 -29.64 -5.55
CA THR A 132 -31.19 -30.69 -4.95
C THR A 132 -32.44 -31.05 -5.75
N ASN A 133 -32.60 -30.57 -6.99
CA ASN A 133 -33.71 -30.96 -7.87
C ASN A 133 -33.25 -30.98 -9.34
N PHE A 134 -33.23 -32.17 -9.94
CA PHE A 134 -33.27 -32.38 -11.39
C PHE A 134 -34.67 -32.87 -11.77
#